data_AF-A0A353Z1Z1-F1
#
_entry.id   AF-A0A353Z1Z1-F1
#
_cell.length_a   1.000
_cell.length_b   1.000
_cell.length_c   1.000
_cell.angle_alpha   90.00
_cell.angle_beta   90.00
_cell.angle_gamma   90.00
#
_symmetry.space_group_name_H-M   'P 1'
#
loop_
_entity.id
_entity.type
_entity.pdbx_description
1 polymer ?
#
loop_
_entity_poly.entity_id
_entity_poly.type
_entity_poly.pdbx_seq_one_letter_code
_entity_poly.pdbx_strand_id
1 'polypeptide(L)' 'MGIEKGRLMHKGFGETVPVSGNSTPEGKAQNRRVEFVKL' A
#
# COMPACT_ATOMS: atom_id res chain seq x y z
N MET A 1 6.95 -3.62 -22.82
CA MET A 1 8.04 -3.40 -21.86
C MET A 1 7.63 -3.98 -20.51
N GLY A 2 8.54 -4.65 -19.80
CA GLY A 2 8.55 -4.64 -18.34
C GLY A 2 8.45 -5.97 -17.61
N ILE A 3 7.23 -6.51 -17.43
CA ILE A 3 6.93 -7.61 -16.51
C ILE A 3 5.77 -8.44 -17.10
N GLU A 4 5.85 -9.76 -16.97
CA GLU A 4 4.77 -10.68 -17.39
C GLU A 4 3.52 -10.47 -16.52
N LYS A 5 2.32 -10.42 -17.12
CA LYS A 5 1.09 -9.98 -16.43
C LYS A 5 0.74 -10.87 -15.23
N GLY A 6 0.98 -12.18 -15.31
CA GLY A 6 0.73 -13.13 -14.23
C GLY A 6 1.67 -12.98 -13.02
N ARG A 7 2.78 -12.25 -13.15
CA ARG A 7 3.73 -12.01 -12.05
C ARG A 7 3.32 -10.85 -11.12
N LEU A 8 2.29 -10.09 -11.47
CA LEU A 8 1.81 -8.97 -10.67
C LEU A 8 0.39 -9.23 -10.18
N MET A 9 0.20 -9.12 -8.88
CA MET A 9 -1.12 -9.09 -8.25
C MET A 9 -1.24 -7.79 -7.45
N HIS A 10 -2.44 -7.20 -7.44
CA HIS A 10 -2.72 -6.00 -6.67
C HIS A 10 -3.85 -6.26 -5.67
N LYS A 11 -3.75 -5.66 -4.48
CA LYS A 11 -4.82 -5.66 -3.49
C LYS A 11 -4.89 -4.28 -2.83
N GLY A 12 -6.06 -3.66 -2.87
CA GLY A 12 -6.33 -2.38 -2.21
C GLY A 12 -6.86 -2.61 -0.81
N PHE A 13 -6.24 -1.98 0.19
CA PHE A 13 -6.65 -2.10 1.60
C PHE A 13 -7.34 -0.85 2.16
N GLY A 14 -7.35 0.26 1.42
CA GLY A 14 -7.90 1.53 1.90
C GLY A 14 -7.29 1.92 3.26
N GLU A 15 -8.13 2.29 4.21
CA GLU A 15 -7.71 2.71 5.55
C GLU A 15 -7.63 1.57 6.57
N THR A 16 -7.88 0.32 6.14
CA THR A 16 -8.01 -0.83 7.06
C THR A 16 -6.69 -1.38 7.58
N VAL A 17 -5.56 -1.01 6.97
CA VAL A 17 -4.21 -1.44 7.37
C VAL A 17 -3.28 -0.22 7.51
N PRO A 18 -3.50 0.64 8.54
CA PRO A 18 -2.66 1.80 8.79
C PRO A 18 -1.31 1.37 9.37
N VAL A 19 -0.22 2.04 8.96
CA VAL A 19 1.11 1.91 9.59
C VAL A 19 1.35 2.99 10.64
N SER A 20 0.56 4.05 10.62
CA SER A 20 0.61 5.15 11.57
C SER A 20 -0.80 5.60 11.94
N GLY A 21 -0.94 6.32 13.06
CA GLY A 21 -2.23 6.82 13.51
C GLY A 21 -2.89 7.76 12.48
N ASN A 22 -4.21 7.66 12.33
CA ASN A 22 -4.97 8.52 11.40
C ASN A 22 -5.38 9.88 12.00
N SER A 23 -4.92 10.20 13.22
CA SER A 23 -5.35 11.41 13.95
C SER A 23 -4.59 12.66 13.54
N THR A 24 -3.39 12.54 12.96
CA THR A 24 -2.57 13.68 12.53
C THR A 24 -2.39 13.70 11.01
N PRO A 25 -2.17 14.89 10.40
CA PRO A 25 -1.85 15.00 8.98
C PRO A 25 -0.62 14.17 8.58
N GLU A 26 0.39 14.13 9.45
CA GLU A 26 1.66 13.42 9.25
C GLU A 26 1.43 11.90 9.25
N GLY A 27 0.64 11.38 10.19
CA GLY A 27 0.30 9.96 10.26
C GLY A 27 -0.52 9.50 9.05
N LYS A 28 -1.48 10.33 8.60
CA LYS A 28 -2.20 10.08 7.34
C LYS A 28 -1.28 10.11 6.12
N ALA A 29 -0.27 10.98 6.11
CA ALA A 29 0.71 11.03 5.03
C ALA A 29 1.54 9.75 4.96
N GLN A 30 1.92 9.18 6.10
CA GLN A 30 2.61 7.88 6.17
C GLN A 30 1.73 6.72 5.67
N ASN A 31 0.41 6.81 5.82
CA ASN A 31 -0.52 5.76 5.37
C ASN A 31 -0.76 5.77 3.85
N ARG A 32 -0.46 6.86 3.13
CA ARG A 32 -0.54 6.91 1.66
C ARG A 32 0.67 6.20 1.03
N ARG A 33 0.64 4.88 1.02
CA ARG A 33 1.77 4.04 0.57
C ARG A 33 1.36 2.86 -0.31
N VAL A 34 2.33 2.33 -1.04
CA VAL A 34 2.24 1.07 -1.79
C VAL A 34 3.33 0.15 -1.25
N GLU A 35 2.96 -1.11 -0.96
CA GLU A 35 3.90 -2.13 -0.53
C GLU A 35 4.03 -3.22 -1.59
N PHE A 36 5.27 -3.64 -1.85
CA PHE A 36 5.56 -4.79 -2.71
C PHE A 36 5.87 -5.99 -1.83
N VAL A 37 5.00 -7.01 -1.89
CA VAL A 37 5.18 -8.25 -1.14
C VAL A 37 5.47 -9.38 -2.13
N LYS A 38 6.52 -10.16 -1.87
CA LYS A 38 6.82 -11.38 -2.62
C LYS A 38 5.95 -12.50 -2.05
N LEU A 39 5.05 -13.05 -2.87
CA LEU A 39 4.24 -14.23 -2.56
C LEU A 39 5.06 -15.52 -2.69
#